data_AF-A0A8I2FZ22-F1
#
_entry.id   AF-A0A8I2FZ22-F1
#
_cell.length_a   1.000
_cell.length_b   1.000
_cell.length_c   1.000
_cell.angle_alpha   90.00
_cell.angle_beta   90.00
_cell.angle_gamma   90.00
#
_symmetry.space_group_name_H-M   'P 1'
#
loop_
_entity.id
_entity.type
_entity.pdbx_description
1 polymer ?
#
loop_
_entity_poly.entity_id
_entity_poly.type
_entity_poly.pdbx_seq_one_letter_code
_entity_poly.pdbx_strand_id
1 'polypeptide(L)' 'VICPPFSSLPAAVSLFEGTNIKVGAQDVSKFKKGAYTGEVSVEMLDGLVEYCIVGHSERRKYFGENDRDVIEKA' A
#
# COMPACT_ATOMS: atom_id res chain seq x y z
N VAL A 1 0.85 -13.53 2.71
CA VAL A 1 1.29 -12.14 2.47
C VAL A 1 1.30 -11.43 3.81
N ILE A 2 2.33 -10.66 4.12
CA ILE A 2 2.32 -9.73 5.25
C ILE A 2 2.25 -8.29 4.72
N CYS A 3 1.53 -7.41 5.41
CA CYS A 3 1.41 -6.00 5.02
C CYS A 3 1.87 -5.11 6.18
N PRO A 4 3.19 -4.86 6.34
CA PRO A 4 3.70 -3.99 7.39
C PRO A 4 3.38 -2.51 7.11
N PRO A 5 3.50 -1.62 8.11
CA PRO A 5 3.45 -0.17 7.88
C PRO A 5 4.54 0.27 6.90
N PHE A 6 4.30 1.35 6.14
CA PHE A 6 5.25 1.86 5.14
C PHE A 6 6.66 2.12 5.70
N SER A 7 6.75 2.58 6.95
CA SER A 7 8.04 2.82 7.63
C SER A 7 8.88 1.55 7.84
N SER A 8 8.26 0.38 7.84
CA SER A 8 8.93 -0.92 7.97
C SER A 8 8.95 -1.72 6.66
N LEU A 9 8.35 -1.19 5.59
CA LEU A 9 8.16 -1.92 4.34
C LEU A 9 9.49 -2.30 3.67
N PRO A 10 10.48 -1.40 3.49
CA PRO A 10 11.75 -1.78 2.88
C PRO A 10 12.50 -2.86 3.66
N ALA A 11 12.50 -2.76 5.00
CA ALA A 11 13.13 -3.75 5.86
C ALA A 11 12.45 -5.13 5.76
N ALA A 12 11.12 -5.16 5.69
CA ALA A 12 10.37 -6.39 5.50
C ALA A 12 10.63 -7.03 4.13
N VAL A 13 10.68 -6.23 3.05
CA VAL A 13 11.02 -6.73 1.70
C VAL A 13 12.39 -7.42 1.72
N SER A 14 13.41 -6.76 2.27
CA SER A 14 14.75 -7.34 2.37
C SER A 14 14.82 -8.57 3.28
N LEU A 15 14.09 -8.57 4.40
CA LEU A 15 14.10 -9.69 5.35
C LEU A 15 13.49 -10.98 4.77
N PHE A 16 12.47 -10.85 3.91
CA PHE A 16 11.74 -12.00 3.35
C PHE A 16 12.15 -12.35 1.91
N GLU A 17 13.15 -11.66 1.36
CA GLU A 17 13.71 -11.98 0.04
C GLU A 17 14.19 -13.44 -0.03
N GLY A 18 13.85 -14.14 -1.12
CA GLY A 18 14.17 -15.56 -1.31
C GLY A 18 13.36 -16.55 -0.47
N THR A 19 12.44 -16.07 0.38
CA THR A 19 11.51 -16.93 1.13
C THR A 19 10.16 -17.08 0.41
N ASN A 20 9.29 -17.95 0.94
CA ASN A 20 7.90 -18.07 0.48
C ASN A 20 6.96 -17.01 1.06
N ILE A 21 7.46 -16.08 1.89
CA ILE A 21 6.65 -15.02 2.51
C ILE A 21 6.62 -13.82 1.56
N LYS A 22 5.43 -13.53 1.03
CA LYS A 22 5.18 -12.34 0.21
C LYS A 22 4.94 -11.10 1.07
N VAL A 23 5.40 -9.94 0.60
CA VAL A 23 5.22 -8.63 1.25
C VAL A 23 4.27 -7.76 0.42
N GLY A 24 3.36 -7.07 1.10
CA GLY A 24 2.40 -6.13 0.53
C GLY A 24 2.36 -4.79 1.27
N ALA A 25 1.73 -3.78 0.68
CA ALA A 25 1.47 -2.49 1.32
C ALA A 25 0.09 -2.45 2.01
N GLN A 26 -0.09 -1.53 2.95
CA GLN A 26 -1.34 -1.35 3.70
C GLN A 26 -2.34 -0.38 3.04
N ASP A 27 -1.86 0.45 2.13
CA ASP A 27 -2.66 1.38 1.34
C ASP A 27 -1.86 1.79 0.09
N VAL A 28 -2.51 2.44 -0.86
CA VAL A 28 -1.85 3.12 -1.98
C VAL A 28 -2.64 4.35 -2.37
N SER A 29 -1.95 5.38 -2.85
CA SER A 29 -2.61 6.58 -3.32
C SER A 29 -3.40 6.31 -4.60
N LYS A 30 -4.56 6.97 -4.71
CA LYS A 30 -5.32 7.03 -5.97
C LYS A 30 -4.64 7.90 -7.03
N PHE A 31 -3.66 8.71 -6.62
CA PHE A 31 -2.92 9.58 -7.52
C PHE A 31 -1.56 8.97 -7.85
N LYS A 32 -1.24 8.90 -9.14
CA LYS A 32 0.07 8.42 -9.63
C LYS A 32 1.23 9.34 -9.20
N LYS A 33 1.00 10.65 -9.20
CA LYS A 33 1.97 11.67 -8.79
C LYS A 33 1.29 13.00 -8.54
N GLY A 34 1.92 13.86 -7.74
CA GLY A 34 1.47 15.25 -7.54
C GLY A 34 1.74 15.74 -6.12
N ALA A 35 1.11 16.87 -5.78
CA ALA A 35 1.23 17.49 -4.46
C ALA A 35 0.31 16.81 -3.43
N TYR A 36 0.65 15.57 -3.08
CA TYR A 36 -0.09 14.73 -2.13
C TYR A 36 0.84 14.29 -1.00
N THR A 37 1.30 15.24 -0.18
CA THR A 37 2.26 14.98 0.90
C THR A 37 1.72 13.91 1.85
N GLY A 38 2.53 12.87 2.09
CA GLY A 38 2.20 11.76 2.98
C GLY A 38 1.56 10.55 2.28
N GLU A 39 1.13 10.69 1.04
CA GLU A 39 0.64 9.58 0.22
C GLU A 39 1.79 8.78 -0.41
N VAL A 40 1.56 7.50 -0.66
CA VAL A 40 2.49 6.59 -1.33
C VAL A 40 1.87 6.13 -2.65
N SER A 41 2.48 6.47 -3.79
CA SER A 41 1.93 6.10 -5.10
C SER A 41 2.26 4.66 -5.48
N VAL A 42 1.53 4.13 -6.47
CA VAL A 42 1.80 2.81 -7.05
C VAL A 42 3.23 2.74 -7.58
N GLU A 43 3.71 3.80 -8.23
CA GLU A 43 5.07 3.88 -8.78
C GLU A 43 6.15 3.83 -7.69
N MET A 44 5.86 4.27 -6.46
CA MET A 44 6.79 4.13 -5.33
C MET A 44 6.86 2.69 -4.80
N LEU A 45 5.81 1.90 -5.02
CA LEU A 45 5.70 0.51 -4.59
C LEU A 45 6.14 -0.49 -5.66
N ASP A 46 6.30 -0.03 -6.90
CA ASP A 46 6.70 -0.87 -8.03
C ASP A 46 8.05 -1.54 -7.76
N GLY A 47 8.11 -2.85 -8.01
CA GLY A 47 9.26 -3.69 -7.70
C GLY A 47 9.54 -3.95 -6.21
N LEU A 48 8.86 -3.29 -5.27
CA LEU A 48 9.00 -3.54 -3.83
C LEU A 48 8.00 -4.58 -3.31
N VAL A 49 6.75 -4.54 -3.81
CA VAL A 49 5.66 -5.40 -3.32
C VAL A 49 4.80 -5.94 -4.45
N GLU A 50 4.17 -7.09 -4.20
CA GLU A 50 3.25 -7.74 -5.14
C GLU A 50 1.77 -7.44 -4.82
N TYR A 51 1.48 -6.99 -3.60
CA TYR A 51 0.12 -6.83 -3.08
C TYR A 51 -0.05 -5.48 -2.40
N CYS A 52 -1.27 -4.96 -2.42
CA CYS A 52 -1.65 -3.81 -1.62
C CYS A 52 -3.08 -3.99 -1.09
N ILE A 53 -3.31 -3.61 0.16
CA ILE A 53 -4.65 -3.55 0.74
C ILE A 53 -5.32 -2.26 0.28
N VAL A 54 -6.56 -2.35 -0.21
CA VAL A 54 -7.41 -1.19 -0.52
C VAL A 54 -8.78 -1.38 0.13
N GLY A 55 -9.37 -0.28 0.63
CA GLY A 55 -10.71 -0.33 1.22
C GLY A 55 -10.82 -1.05 2.56
N HIS A 56 -9.73 -1.12 3.34
CA HIS A 56 -9.76 -1.65 4.70
C HIS A 56 -10.81 -0.93 5.55
N SER A 57 -11.49 -1.66 6.45
CA SER A 57 -12.59 -1.09 7.26
C SER A 57 -12.17 0.12 8.08
N GLU A 58 -10.93 0.15 8.57
CA GLU A 58 -10.35 1.30 9.29
C GLU A 58 -10.19 2.51 8.37
N ARG A 59 -9.81 2.31 7.10
CA ARG A 59 -9.68 3.40 6.12
C ARG A 59 -11.04 4.00 5.76
N ARG A 60 -12.05 3.14 5.59
CA ARG A 60 -13.44 3.58 5.37
C ARG A 60 -14.00 4.33 6.59
N LYS A 61 -13.78 3.80 7.80
CA LYS A 61 -14.32 4.36 9.05
C LYS A 61 -13.64 5.65 9.50
N TYR A 62 -12.31 5.71 9.44
CA TYR A 62 -11.53 6.80 10.04
C TYR A 62 -11.00 7.80 9.01
N PHE A 63 -10.86 7.40 7.74
CA PHE A 63 -10.32 8.25 6.67
C PHE A 63 -11.34 8.55 5.57
N GLY A 64 -12.57 8.05 5.69
CA GLY A 64 -13.69 8.41 4.82
C GLY A 64 -13.62 7.81 3.41
N GLU A 65 -12.81 6.77 3.19
CA GLU A 65 -12.74 6.12 1.89
C GLU A 65 -14.08 5.47 1.51
N ASN A 66 -14.55 5.75 0.31
CA ASN A 66 -15.75 5.14 -0.26
C ASN A 66 -15.39 4.20 -1.41
N ASP A 67 -16.41 3.57 -2.01
CA ASP A 67 -16.20 2.58 -3.07
C ASP A 67 -15.52 3.17 -4.31
N ARG A 68 -15.77 4.45 -4.62
CA ARG A 68 -15.08 5.12 -5.73
C ARG A 68 -13.58 5.26 -5.44
N ASP A 69 -13.20 5.63 -4.21
CA ASP A 69 -11.78 5.71 -3.84
C ASP A 69 -11.10 4.34 -3.95
N VAL A 70 -11.78 3.27 -3.54
CA VAL A 70 -11.26 1.90 -3.66
C VAL A 70 -11.08 1.48 -5.12
N ILE A 71 -12.05 1.82 -5.99
CA ILE A 71 -11.95 1.56 -7.44
C ILE A 71 -10.81 2.37 -8.07
N GLU A 72 -10.61 3.63 -7.66
CA GLU A 72 -9.52 4.46 -8.19
C GLU A 72 -8.12 3.99 -7.73
N LYS A 73 -8.04 3.24 -6.62
CA LYS A 73 -6.79 2.66 -6.07
C LYS A 73 -6.45 1.26 -6.58
N ALA A 74 -7.42 0.51 -7.12
CA ALA A 74 -7.27 -0.88 -7.56
C ALA A 74 -6.83 -0.97 -9.02
#